data_AF-A0A517TGN6-F1
#
_entry.id   AF-A0A517TGN6-F1
#
_cell.length_a   1.000
_cell.length_b   1.000
_cell.length_c   1.000
_cell.angle_alpha   90.00
_cell.angle_beta   90.00
_cell.angle_gamma   90.00
#
_symmetry.space_group_name_H-M   'P 1'
#
loop_
_entity.id
_entity.type
_entity.pdbx_description
1 polymer ?
#
loop_
_entity_poly.entity_id
_entity_poly.type
_entity_poly.pdbx_seq_one_letter_code
_entity_poly.pdbx_strand_id
1 'polypeptide(L)'
;MSDTQQPAASGLGAHARWLIYTVLIAVAIGQAAGKILAVNAVDLVRIEHGRVQKALGKERERLERQGLEGDALQTALDSAETEITRKVRLQRPFLSGNDRSRWMAIRALAENGNHYIEPFFEERTWDTIDMVQHSGRDGKLHLYSSKPPLLMVLLSGPYWVLMKATGLTLGEAPYLLGRTMLLLFNGGALLTLLVCAARLIERVGFGDVDRLFAMAAAACGTQLAAFTPVLNNHLFAAAATAVACDAWLRLLDSEDGIARLSLRAGLAAGLATACELPALALVAVIGLSLLMKRPAETLRGYAVGVGVVAIAFFGTNYWAHESLRPPYAHRSETDPTDNWYDYEFTVRGETCDSYWRNRRGIDVGEASKATYALHTLVGHHGVFSLTPVWLLSLLGGVRLLASRDGTTRQLALATALITAACLVFYLGMRPQGDRNYGGSTNGFRWLFWLAPMWLAMMPAMIDRLKNHRLGFALAAALLAWSAMSASYPTWNPWTHPWVYYWMDWLGFRVL
;
A
#
# COMPACT_ATOMS: atom_id res chain seq x y z
N MET A 1 48.34 -18.70 -36.94
CA MET A 1 47.12 -17.90 -36.69
C MET A 1 45.99 -18.87 -36.49
N SER A 2 45.73 -19.29 -35.26
CA SER A 2 44.58 -20.13 -34.91
C SER A 2 43.49 -19.23 -34.38
N ASP A 3 42.53 -18.89 -35.24
CA ASP A 3 41.33 -18.17 -34.87
C ASP A 3 40.55 -18.99 -33.83
N THR A 4 40.62 -18.53 -32.58
CA THR A 4 39.73 -18.97 -31.51
C THR A 4 38.45 -18.15 -31.65
N GLN A 5 37.49 -18.64 -32.44
CA GLN A 5 36.13 -18.13 -32.38
C GLN A 5 35.58 -18.39 -30.98
N GLN A 6 35.52 -17.34 -30.16
CA GLN A 6 34.68 -17.33 -28.97
C GLN A 6 33.23 -17.58 -29.40
N PRO A 7 32.52 -18.56 -28.81
CA PRO A 7 31.12 -18.77 -29.12
C PRO A 7 30.33 -17.51 -28.75
N ALA A 8 29.54 -17.00 -29.71
CA ALA A 8 28.62 -15.89 -29.49
C ALA A 8 27.77 -16.16 -28.25
N ALA A 9 27.79 -15.24 -27.28
CA ALA A 9 26.95 -15.33 -26.09
C ALA A 9 25.48 -15.40 -26.53
N SER A 10 24.88 -16.60 -26.46
CA SER A 10 23.61 -16.92 -27.12
C SER A 10 22.36 -16.40 -26.40
N GLY A 11 22.48 -15.25 -25.70
CA GLY A 11 21.39 -14.62 -24.94
C GLY A 11 21.20 -13.16 -25.33
N LEU A 12 20.08 -12.56 -24.93
CA LEU A 12 19.69 -11.17 -25.26
C LEU A 12 20.71 -10.13 -24.78
N GLY A 13 21.51 -10.45 -23.76
CA GLY A 13 22.40 -9.50 -23.09
C GLY A 13 21.64 -8.54 -22.16
N ALA A 14 22.36 -7.94 -21.20
CA ALA A 14 21.73 -7.10 -20.16
C ALA A 14 21.02 -5.87 -20.75
N HIS A 15 21.61 -5.23 -21.77
CA HIS A 15 21.02 -4.05 -22.40
C HIS A 15 19.64 -4.35 -23.01
N ALA A 16 19.52 -5.41 -23.80
CA ALA A 16 18.23 -5.78 -24.40
C ALA A 16 17.20 -6.20 -23.34
N ARG A 17 17.61 -6.89 -22.26
CA ARG A 17 16.70 -7.18 -21.14
C ARG A 17 16.19 -5.90 -20.48
N TRP A 18 17.05 -4.91 -20.23
CA TRP A 18 16.64 -3.63 -19.66
C TRP A 18 15.72 -2.83 -20.58
N LEU A 19 15.87 -2.94 -21.90
CA LEU A 19 14.88 -2.40 -22.85
C LEU A 19 13.50 -3.05 -22.63
N ILE A 20 13.44 -4.39 -22.52
CA ILE A 20 12.18 -5.10 -22.26
C ILE A 20 11.61 -4.75 -20.88
N TYR A 21 12.46 -4.66 -19.84
CA TYR A 21 12.01 -4.22 -18.51
C TYR A 21 11.44 -2.81 -18.55
N THR A 22 12.04 -1.91 -19.33
CA THR A 22 11.52 -0.54 -19.49
C THR A 22 10.13 -0.56 -20.11
N VAL A 23 9.87 -1.43 -21.10
CA VAL A 23 8.52 -1.62 -21.66
C VAL A 23 7.55 -2.16 -20.60
N LEU A 24 7.93 -3.19 -19.84
CA LEU A 24 7.09 -3.75 -18.77
C LEU A 24 6.79 -2.72 -17.67
N ILE A 25 7.77 -1.90 -17.30
CA ILE A 25 7.62 -0.81 -16.34
C ILE A 25 6.67 0.25 -16.89
N ALA A 26 6.84 0.66 -18.15
CA ALA A 26 5.96 1.61 -18.81
C ALA A 26 4.51 1.10 -18.85
N VAL A 27 4.30 -0.20 -19.13
CA VAL A 27 2.97 -0.82 -19.08
C VAL A 27 2.40 -0.77 -17.65
N ALA A 28 3.16 -1.16 -16.63
CA ALA A 28 2.70 -1.14 -15.24
C ALA A 28 2.37 0.28 -14.75
N ILE A 29 3.21 1.27 -15.06
CA ILE A 29 2.98 2.68 -14.72
C ILE A 29 1.79 3.24 -15.49
N GLY A 30 1.65 2.91 -16.78
CA GLY A 30 0.50 3.31 -17.59
C GLY A 30 -0.81 2.74 -17.04
N GLN A 31 -0.83 1.48 -16.61
CA GLN A 31 -1.98 0.86 -15.95
C GLN A 31 -2.30 1.53 -14.60
N ALA A 32 -1.28 1.82 -13.78
CA ALA A 32 -1.47 2.53 -12.51
C ALA A 32 -2.02 3.95 -12.73
N ALA A 33 -1.46 4.70 -13.67
CA ALA A 33 -1.92 6.04 -14.02
C ALA A 33 -3.34 6.02 -14.58
N GLY A 34 -3.64 5.10 -15.48
CA GLY A 34 -4.98 4.88 -16.02
C GLY A 34 -6.00 4.62 -14.91
N LYS A 35 -5.68 3.74 -13.95
CA LYS A 35 -6.51 3.48 -12.77
C LYS A 35 -6.72 4.77 -11.95
N ILE A 36 -5.65 5.47 -11.56
CA ILE A 36 -5.75 6.71 -10.78
C ILE A 36 -6.64 7.76 -11.48
N LEU A 37 -6.49 7.93 -12.78
CA LEU A 37 -7.25 8.90 -13.57
C LEU A 37 -8.72 8.49 -13.76
N ALA A 38 -8.99 7.19 -13.86
CA ALA A 38 -10.33 6.66 -14.05
C ALA A 38 -11.03 6.25 -12.74
N VAL A 39 -10.41 6.46 -11.57
CA VAL A 39 -11.07 6.38 -10.26
C VAL A 39 -12.17 7.44 -10.20
N ASN A 40 -13.34 7.01 -10.65
CA ASN A 40 -14.65 7.51 -10.34
C ASN A 40 -15.42 6.29 -9.83
N ALA A 41 -16.22 6.46 -8.80
CA ALA A 41 -17.26 5.47 -8.51
C ALA A 41 -18.30 5.59 -9.63
N VAL A 42 -18.04 4.99 -10.80
CA VAL A 42 -18.93 5.02 -11.97
C VAL A 42 -20.35 4.61 -11.57
N ASP A 43 -20.45 3.67 -10.62
CA ASP A 43 -21.70 3.21 -10.03
C ASP A 43 -22.46 4.33 -9.28
N LEU A 44 -21.73 5.23 -8.62
CA LEU A 44 -22.29 6.38 -7.91
C LEU A 44 -22.62 7.54 -8.84
N VAL A 45 -22.03 7.64 -10.03
CA VAL A 45 -22.34 8.71 -11.01
C VAL A 45 -23.83 8.72 -11.33
N ARG A 46 -24.40 7.56 -11.64
CA ARG A 46 -25.83 7.43 -11.97
C ARG A 46 -26.72 7.77 -10.77
N ILE A 47 -26.35 7.30 -9.57
CA ILE A 47 -27.10 7.54 -8.34
C ILE A 47 -27.06 9.03 -7.98
N GLU A 48 -25.88 9.64 -8.05
CA GLU A 48 -25.68 11.06 -7.77
C GLU A 48 -26.44 11.92 -8.77
N HIS A 49 -26.34 11.66 -10.07
CA HIS A 49 -27.12 12.35 -11.09
C HIS A 49 -28.62 12.26 -10.81
N GLY A 50 -29.12 11.06 -10.48
CA GLY A 50 -30.52 10.88 -10.07
C GLY A 50 -30.91 11.70 -8.82
N ARG A 51 -30.01 11.80 -7.83
CA ARG A 51 -30.23 12.62 -6.62
C ARG A 51 -30.22 14.11 -6.92
N VAL A 52 -29.31 14.58 -7.77
CA VAL A 52 -29.21 15.98 -8.22
C VAL A 52 -30.49 16.37 -8.95
N GLN A 53 -30.89 15.59 -9.96
CA GLN A 53 -32.11 15.86 -10.72
C GLN A 53 -33.37 15.86 -9.83
N LYS A 54 -33.47 14.92 -8.89
CA LYS A 54 -34.58 14.88 -7.93
C LYS A 54 -34.60 16.11 -7.01
N ALA A 55 -33.44 16.58 -6.55
CA ALA A 55 -33.35 17.76 -5.69
C ALA A 55 -33.60 19.06 -6.46
N LEU A 56 -33.08 19.17 -7.70
CA LEU A 56 -33.38 20.28 -8.61
C LEU A 56 -34.86 20.37 -8.97
N GLY A 57 -35.53 19.24 -9.21
CA GLY A 57 -36.97 19.22 -9.46
C GLY A 57 -37.77 19.80 -8.28
N LYS A 58 -37.42 19.43 -7.05
CA LYS A 58 -38.04 20.01 -5.84
C LYS A 58 -37.76 21.50 -5.70
N GLU A 59 -36.56 21.93 -6.03
CA GLU A 59 -36.17 23.34 -5.94
C GLU A 59 -36.89 24.18 -7.01
N ARG A 60 -37.04 23.66 -8.22
CA ARG A 60 -37.85 24.25 -9.28
C ARG A 60 -39.29 24.47 -8.82
N GLU A 61 -39.95 23.43 -8.30
CA GLU A 61 -41.32 23.55 -7.77
C GLU A 61 -41.44 24.59 -6.65
N ARG A 62 -40.38 24.76 -5.84
CA ARG A 62 -40.34 25.75 -4.75
C ARG A 62 -40.24 27.17 -5.32
N LEU A 63 -39.36 27.39 -6.30
CA LEU A 63 -39.14 28.69 -6.94
C LEU A 63 -40.34 29.12 -7.81
N GLU A 64 -40.95 28.20 -8.55
CA GLU A 64 -42.19 28.43 -9.30
C GLU A 64 -43.33 28.81 -8.34
N ARG A 65 -43.45 28.15 -7.18
CA ARG A 65 -44.40 28.56 -6.12
C ARG A 65 -44.11 29.93 -5.52
N GLN A 66 -42.88 30.45 -5.66
CA GLN A 66 -42.50 31.81 -5.27
C GLN A 66 -42.73 32.82 -6.40
N GLY A 67 -43.30 32.39 -7.54
CA GLY A 67 -43.62 33.25 -8.68
C GLY A 67 -42.44 33.53 -9.60
N LEU A 68 -41.33 32.77 -9.50
CA LEU A 68 -40.24 32.87 -10.47
C LEU A 68 -40.60 32.10 -11.74
N GLU A 69 -40.45 32.75 -12.89
CA GLU A 69 -40.71 32.18 -14.21
C GLU A 69 -39.62 32.59 -15.21
N GLY A 70 -39.57 31.92 -16.38
CA GLY A 70 -38.68 32.26 -17.50
C GLY A 70 -37.20 32.29 -17.11
N ASP A 71 -36.48 33.31 -17.59
CA ASP A 71 -35.02 33.45 -17.42
C ASP A 71 -34.60 33.64 -15.95
N ALA A 72 -35.47 34.26 -15.13
CA ALA A 72 -35.22 34.44 -13.70
C ALA A 72 -35.25 33.11 -12.94
N LEU A 73 -36.18 32.22 -13.29
CA LEU A 73 -36.23 30.86 -12.74
C LEU A 73 -34.99 30.06 -13.15
N GLN A 74 -34.58 30.15 -14.42
CA GLN A 74 -33.43 29.41 -14.90
C GLN A 74 -32.13 29.88 -14.22
N THR A 75 -31.92 31.19 -14.09
CA THR A 75 -30.75 31.75 -13.39
C THR A 75 -30.70 31.32 -11.93
N ALA A 76 -31.85 31.30 -11.25
CA ALA A 76 -31.95 30.83 -9.87
C ALA A 76 -31.65 29.33 -9.75
N LEU A 77 -32.09 28.51 -10.71
CA LEU A 77 -31.81 27.08 -10.76
C LEU A 77 -30.34 26.78 -11.05
N ASP A 78 -29.71 27.49 -11.97
CA ASP A 78 -28.28 27.31 -12.29
C ASP A 78 -27.41 27.65 -11.06
N SER A 79 -27.79 28.70 -10.32
CA SER A 79 -27.16 29.05 -9.04
C SER A 79 -27.38 27.97 -7.97
N ALA A 80 -28.60 27.43 -7.89
CA ALA A 80 -28.95 26.39 -6.93
C ALA A 80 -28.32 25.02 -7.26
N GLU A 81 -28.10 24.70 -8.53
CA GLU A 81 -27.53 23.43 -8.98
C GLU A 81 -26.16 23.16 -8.37
N THR A 82 -25.32 24.20 -8.32
CA THR A 82 -23.98 24.09 -7.72
C THR A 82 -24.08 23.68 -6.25
N GLU A 83 -24.96 24.34 -5.50
CA GLU A 83 -25.16 24.06 -4.08
C GLU A 83 -25.84 22.72 -3.84
N ILE A 84 -26.87 22.36 -4.62
CA ILE A 84 -27.56 21.07 -4.56
C ILE A 84 -26.61 19.92 -4.87
N THR A 85 -25.76 20.07 -5.89
CA THR A 85 -24.78 19.07 -6.27
C THR A 85 -23.78 18.82 -5.13
N ARG A 86 -23.28 19.89 -4.50
CA ARG A 86 -22.45 19.79 -3.28
C ARG A 86 -23.22 19.11 -2.13
N LYS A 87 -24.47 19.56 -1.93
CA LYS A 87 -25.61 18.97 -1.22
C LYS A 87 -25.60 17.45 -1.23
N VAL A 88 -25.69 16.85 -2.41
CA VAL A 88 -26.04 15.44 -2.57
C VAL A 88 -24.87 14.56 -2.99
N ARG A 89 -23.67 15.14 -3.18
CA ARG A 89 -22.45 14.46 -3.62
C ARG A 89 -22.20 13.14 -2.88
N LEU A 90 -21.87 12.13 -3.65
CA LEU A 90 -21.50 10.78 -3.25
C LEU A 90 -20.14 10.39 -3.82
N GLN A 91 -19.82 10.87 -5.02
CA GLN A 91 -18.56 10.57 -5.68
C GLN A 91 -17.40 11.24 -4.95
N ARG A 92 -16.31 10.48 -4.82
CA ARG A 92 -15.04 10.91 -4.24
C ARG A 92 -13.89 10.08 -4.80
N PRO A 93 -12.68 10.64 -4.93
CA PRO A 93 -11.50 9.89 -5.36
C PRO A 93 -10.88 9.03 -4.24
N PHE A 94 -11.40 9.11 -3.01
CA PHE A 94 -10.85 8.43 -1.83
C PHE A 94 -11.73 7.25 -1.41
N LEU A 95 -11.22 6.03 -1.58
CA LEU A 95 -12.04 4.85 -1.82
C LEU A 95 -12.39 4.02 -0.57
N SER A 96 -11.88 4.39 0.61
CA SER A 96 -12.25 3.79 1.88
C SER A 96 -12.04 4.73 3.06
N GLY A 97 -12.56 4.38 4.22
CA GLY A 97 -12.23 5.08 5.47
C GLY A 97 -10.72 5.08 5.73
N ASN A 98 -10.03 3.99 5.38
CA ASN A 98 -8.58 3.84 5.53
C ASN A 98 -7.81 4.86 4.69
N ASP A 99 -8.23 5.02 3.43
CA ASP A 99 -7.68 5.99 2.49
C ASP A 99 -7.99 7.42 2.98
N ARG A 100 -9.26 7.73 3.28
CA ARG A 100 -9.70 9.05 3.75
C ARG A 100 -9.05 9.49 5.06
N SER A 101 -8.79 8.56 5.98
CA SER A 101 -8.08 8.87 7.23
C SER A 101 -6.69 9.48 6.97
N ARG A 102 -5.96 8.97 5.97
CA ARG A 102 -4.64 9.53 5.59
C ARG A 102 -4.78 10.88 4.90
N TRP A 103 -5.76 11.02 4.00
CA TRP A 103 -6.02 12.30 3.34
C TRP A 103 -6.43 13.39 4.33
N MET A 104 -7.29 13.09 5.30
CA MET A 104 -7.69 14.05 6.32
C MET A 104 -6.51 14.45 7.22
N ALA A 105 -5.61 13.52 7.56
CA ALA A 105 -4.38 13.88 8.27
C ALA A 105 -3.47 14.80 7.43
N ILE A 106 -3.36 14.56 6.13
CA ILE A 106 -2.62 15.44 5.20
C ILE A 106 -3.27 16.83 5.15
N ARG A 107 -4.60 16.90 5.07
CA ARG A 107 -5.36 18.17 5.10
C ARG A 107 -5.17 18.90 6.42
N ALA A 108 -5.33 18.23 7.56
CA ALA A 108 -5.14 18.83 8.88
C ALA A 108 -3.77 19.53 8.99
N LEU A 109 -2.72 18.86 8.53
CA LEU A 109 -1.35 19.38 8.55
C LEU A 109 -1.15 20.57 7.62
N ALA A 110 -1.60 20.46 6.36
CA ALA A 110 -1.30 21.46 5.34
C ALA A 110 -2.26 22.66 5.33
N GLU A 111 -3.55 22.43 5.63
CA GLU A 111 -4.61 23.45 5.61
C GLU A 111 -4.74 24.13 6.98
N ASN A 112 -4.66 23.36 8.08
CA ASN A 112 -4.93 23.87 9.43
C ASN A 112 -3.68 24.00 10.31
N GLY A 113 -2.54 23.43 9.90
CA GLY A 113 -1.31 23.45 10.69
C GLY A 113 -1.37 22.61 11.98
N ASN A 114 -2.27 21.63 12.06
CA ASN A 114 -2.45 20.76 13.22
C ASN A 114 -2.74 19.29 12.81
N HIS A 115 -3.13 18.45 13.76
CA HIS A 115 -3.42 17.02 13.51
C HIS A 115 -4.91 16.65 13.66
N TYR A 116 -5.78 17.65 13.83
CA TYR A 116 -7.19 17.48 14.14
C TYR A 116 -7.98 17.27 12.85
N ILE A 117 -8.73 16.17 12.78
CA ILE A 117 -9.48 15.80 11.57
C ILE A 117 -10.97 16.08 11.66
N GLU A 118 -11.51 16.34 12.85
CA GLU A 118 -12.93 16.63 13.05
C GLU A 118 -13.47 17.82 12.26
N PRO A 119 -12.71 18.91 11.98
CA PRO A 119 -13.26 20.03 11.21
C PRO A 119 -13.75 19.64 9.81
N PHE A 120 -13.21 18.55 9.25
CA PHE A 120 -13.58 18.09 7.91
C PHE A 120 -14.87 17.26 7.88
N PHE A 121 -15.43 16.82 9.02
CA PHE A 121 -16.63 15.97 9.04
C PHE A 121 -17.92 16.73 8.66
N GLU A 122 -17.88 18.06 8.76
CA GLU A 122 -18.93 18.92 8.23
C GLU A 122 -18.98 18.86 6.69
N GLU A 123 -17.85 18.61 6.03
CA GLU A 123 -17.80 18.44 4.58
C GLU A 123 -18.33 17.06 4.17
N ARG A 124 -19.38 17.04 3.33
CA ARG A 124 -19.89 15.79 2.77
C ARG A 124 -18.78 15.07 1.99
N THR A 125 -18.71 13.75 2.14
CA THR A 125 -17.69 12.84 1.57
C THR A 125 -16.36 12.74 2.33
N TRP A 126 -16.15 13.55 3.37
CA TRP A 126 -15.02 13.44 4.29
C TRP A 126 -15.48 12.79 5.59
N ASP A 127 -15.16 11.50 5.71
CA ASP A 127 -15.49 10.67 6.87
C ASP A 127 -14.46 9.57 7.00
N THR A 128 -14.29 9.01 8.20
CA THR A 128 -13.54 7.79 8.38
C THR A 128 -13.97 7.06 9.64
N ILE A 129 -13.84 5.73 9.63
CA ILE A 129 -13.85 4.94 10.86
C ILE A 129 -12.43 4.77 11.43
N ASP A 130 -11.39 5.00 10.63
CA ASP A 130 -9.99 4.80 10.97
C ASP A 130 -9.43 6.01 11.75
N MET A 131 -10.04 6.33 12.88
CA MET A 131 -9.68 7.46 13.74
C MET A 131 -9.65 7.06 15.23
N VAL A 132 -9.08 7.95 16.03
CA VAL A 132 -8.98 7.84 17.49
C VAL A 132 -9.31 9.19 18.13
N GLN A 133 -9.68 9.19 19.41
CA GLN A 133 -9.91 10.41 20.19
C GLN A 133 -9.01 10.42 21.43
N HIS A 134 -8.33 11.55 21.66
CA HIS A 134 -7.63 11.81 22.92
C HIS A 134 -7.47 13.32 23.13
N SER A 135 -7.04 13.73 24.32
CA SER A 135 -6.78 15.13 24.64
C SER A 135 -5.61 15.67 23.82
N GLY A 136 -5.79 16.84 23.22
CA GLY A 136 -4.73 17.63 22.60
C GLY A 136 -4.01 18.52 23.62
N ARG A 137 -3.00 19.25 23.13
CA ARG A 137 -2.19 20.20 23.93
C ARG A 137 -2.98 21.36 24.53
N ASP A 138 -4.16 21.64 23.97
CA ASP A 138 -5.08 22.64 24.47
C ASP A 138 -6.01 22.10 25.58
N GLY A 139 -5.81 20.84 25.99
CA GLY A 139 -6.60 20.14 27.00
C GLY A 139 -7.96 19.64 26.51
N LYS A 140 -8.31 19.84 25.23
CA LYS A 140 -9.60 19.40 24.67
C LYS A 140 -9.49 18.08 23.94
N LEU A 141 -10.61 17.35 23.87
CA LEU A 141 -10.69 16.13 23.09
C LEU A 141 -10.74 16.46 21.60
N HIS A 142 -9.87 15.85 20.83
CA HIS A 142 -9.80 15.99 19.37
C HIS A 142 -9.82 14.63 18.69
N LEU A 143 -10.25 14.60 17.42
CA LEU A 143 -10.19 13.40 16.60
C LEU A 143 -8.93 13.43 15.74
N TYR A 144 -8.26 12.29 15.66
CA TYR A 144 -7.02 12.13 14.91
C TYR A 144 -7.11 10.91 13.99
N SER A 145 -6.29 10.90 12.94
CA SER A 145 -6.07 9.67 12.18
C SER A 145 -5.48 8.57 13.06
N SER A 146 -5.96 7.35 12.91
CA SER A 146 -5.40 6.17 13.59
C SER A 146 -4.05 5.69 13.00
N LYS A 147 -3.52 6.36 11.98
CA LYS A 147 -2.30 5.94 11.27
C LYS A 147 -1.07 6.66 11.83
N PRO A 148 0.12 6.03 11.87
CA PRO A 148 1.34 6.70 12.31
C PRO A 148 1.63 7.96 11.48
N PRO A 149 1.92 9.12 12.08
CA PRO A 149 1.94 10.40 11.39
C PRO A 149 3.00 10.54 10.29
N LEU A 150 4.16 9.87 10.42
CA LEU A 150 5.33 10.14 9.58
C LEU A 150 5.04 10.18 8.07
N LEU A 151 4.33 9.17 7.54
CA LEU A 151 4.02 9.15 6.10
C LEU A 151 3.15 10.34 5.69
N MET A 152 2.13 10.69 6.48
CA MET A 152 1.25 11.82 6.19
C MET A 152 1.97 13.17 6.34
N VAL A 153 2.90 13.28 7.29
CA VAL A 153 3.78 14.46 7.42
C VAL A 153 4.68 14.63 6.20
N LEU A 154 5.26 13.55 5.68
CA LEU A 154 6.06 13.61 4.46
C LEU A 154 5.22 14.02 3.23
N LEU A 155 3.98 13.57 3.16
CA LEU A 155 3.07 13.86 2.05
C LEU A 155 2.37 15.22 2.16
N SER A 156 2.25 15.80 3.36
CA SER A 156 1.64 17.12 3.56
C SER A 156 2.49 18.26 3.01
N GLY A 157 3.82 18.14 3.01
CA GLY A 157 4.71 19.15 2.43
C GLY A 157 4.46 19.40 0.94
N PRO A 158 4.53 18.36 0.08
CA PRO A 158 4.20 18.51 -1.34
C PRO A 158 2.75 18.93 -1.59
N TYR A 159 1.80 18.46 -0.78
CA TYR A 159 0.42 18.93 -0.85
C TYR A 159 0.33 20.43 -0.58
N TRP A 160 0.99 20.93 0.48
CA TRP A 160 1.04 22.34 0.81
C TRP A 160 1.64 23.17 -0.32
N VAL A 161 2.69 22.68 -1.01
CA VAL A 161 3.25 23.34 -2.21
C VAL A 161 2.20 23.43 -3.32
N LEU A 162 1.46 22.36 -3.60
CA LEU A 162 0.38 22.37 -4.61
C LEU A 162 -0.74 23.35 -4.23
N MET A 163 -1.12 23.38 -2.96
CA MET A 163 -2.12 24.31 -2.43
C MET A 163 -1.66 25.76 -2.61
N LYS A 164 -0.40 26.08 -2.26
CA LYS A 164 0.16 27.43 -2.45
C LYS A 164 0.32 27.82 -3.92
N ALA A 165 0.65 26.87 -4.79
CA ALA A 165 0.82 27.13 -6.21
C ALA A 165 -0.50 27.32 -6.96
N THR A 166 -1.56 26.62 -6.56
CA THR A 166 -2.85 26.62 -7.27
C THR A 166 -3.93 27.47 -6.60
N GLY A 167 -3.78 27.77 -5.31
CA GLY A 167 -4.84 28.38 -4.48
C GLY A 167 -5.98 27.43 -4.13
N LEU A 168 -5.90 26.15 -4.49
CA LEU A 168 -6.95 25.15 -4.28
C LEU A 168 -6.62 24.23 -3.10
N THR A 169 -7.64 23.87 -2.34
CA THR A 169 -7.59 22.83 -1.29
C THR A 169 -8.14 21.49 -1.80
N LEU A 170 -7.84 20.40 -1.09
CA LEU A 170 -8.41 19.08 -1.33
C LEU A 170 -9.93 19.06 -1.10
N GLY A 171 -10.45 19.93 -0.26
CA GLY A 171 -11.90 20.12 -0.11
C GLY A 171 -12.56 20.67 -1.38
N GLU A 172 -11.91 21.63 -2.03
CA GLU A 172 -12.42 22.28 -3.25
C GLU A 172 -12.19 21.45 -4.51
N ALA A 173 -10.98 20.90 -4.68
CA ALA A 173 -10.55 20.19 -5.89
C ALA A 173 -9.98 18.78 -5.59
N PRO A 174 -10.75 17.89 -4.93
CA PRO A 174 -10.26 16.58 -4.46
C PRO A 174 -9.71 15.70 -5.59
N TYR A 175 -10.32 15.76 -6.78
CA TYR A 175 -9.89 14.96 -7.93
C TYR A 175 -8.58 15.44 -8.51
N LEU A 176 -8.43 16.76 -8.72
CA LEU A 176 -7.23 17.32 -9.30
C LEU A 176 -6.03 17.09 -8.39
N LEU A 177 -6.14 17.52 -7.13
CA LEU A 177 -5.03 17.44 -6.18
C LEU A 177 -4.77 16.00 -5.73
N GLY A 178 -5.82 15.23 -5.44
CA GLY A 178 -5.71 13.82 -5.04
C GLY A 178 -5.07 12.95 -6.13
N ARG A 179 -5.51 13.06 -7.39
CA ARG A 179 -4.91 12.30 -8.51
C ARG A 179 -3.48 12.73 -8.78
N THR A 180 -3.20 14.03 -8.76
CA THR A 180 -1.83 14.56 -8.95
C THR A 180 -0.88 13.97 -7.91
N MET A 181 -1.28 13.96 -6.63
CA MET A 181 -0.50 13.36 -5.56
C MET A 181 -0.35 11.85 -5.71
N LEU A 182 -1.40 11.11 -6.07
CA LEU A 182 -1.29 9.67 -6.29
C LEU A 182 -0.38 9.32 -7.47
N LEU A 183 -0.48 10.05 -8.59
CA LEU A 183 0.41 9.88 -9.74
C LEU A 183 1.87 10.10 -9.34
N LEU A 184 2.14 11.14 -8.54
CA LEU A 184 3.48 11.44 -8.07
C LEU A 184 4.01 10.39 -7.08
N PHE A 185 3.27 10.10 -6.01
CA PHE A 185 3.76 9.28 -4.91
C PHE A 185 3.58 7.79 -5.13
N ASN A 186 2.38 7.33 -5.50
CA ASN A 186 2.18 5.91 -5.79
C ASN A 186 2.85 5.53 -7.11
N GLY A 187 2.78 6.38 -8.13
CA GLY A 187 3.52 6.15 -9.38
C GLY A 187 5.03 6.12 -9.16
N GLY A 188 5.57 7.07 -8.38
CA GLY A 188 6.98 7.09 -8.00
C GLY A 188 7.43 5.89 -7.15
N ALA A 189 6.60 5.47 -6.18
CA ALA A 189 6.87 4.29 -5.37
C ALA A 189 6.84 3.00 -6.20
N LEU A 190 5.86 2.86 -7.10
CA LEU A 190 5.79 1.72 -8.03
C LEU A 190 7.01 1.68 -8.97
N LEU A 191 7.39 2.82 -9.55
CA LEU A 191 8.58 2.91 -10.40
C LEU A 191 9.85 2.50 -9.62
N THR A 192 10.00 3.01 -8.39
CA THR A 192 11.12 2.68 -7.52
C THR A 192 11.16 1.19 -7.20
N LEU A 193 10.02 0.60 -6.83
CA LEU A 193 9.87 -0.83 -6.60
C LEU A 193 10.29 -1.64 -7.82
N LEU A 194 9.76 -1.33 -9.00
CA LEU A 194 10.00 -2.11 -10.22
C LEU A 194 11.45 -2.01 -10.70
N VAL A 195 12.06 -0.82 -10.65
CA VAL A 195 13.47 -0.64 -11.02
C VAL A 195 14.40 -1.39 -10.06
N CYS A 196 14.14 -1.33 -8.76
CA CYS A 196 14.96 -2.05 -7.78
C CYS A 196 14.72 -3.57 -7.87
N ALA A 197 13.48 -4.01 -8.09
CA ALA A 197 13.16 -5.41 -8.35
C ALA A 197 13.89 -5.93 -9.60
N ALA A 198 13.93 -5.16 -10.69
CA ALA A 198 14.67 -5.52 -11.90
C ALA A 198 16.17 -5.73 -11.60
N ARG A 199 16.80 -4.88 -10.77
CA ARG A 199 18.20 -5.09 -10.35
C ARG A 199 18.38 -6.36 -9.52
N LEU A 200 17.48 -6.62 -8.58
CA LEU A 200 17.50 -7.84 -7.78
C LEU A 200 17.34 -9.09 -8.66
N ILE A 201 16.43 -9.05 -9.64
CA ILE A 201 16.19 -10.12 -10.60
C ILE A 201 17.41 -10.32 -11.51
N GLU A 202 18.03 -9.25 -12.02
CA GLU A 202 19.25 -9.34 -12.83
C GLU A 202 20.37 -10.07 -12.07
N ARG A 203 20.51 -9.74 -10.78
CA ARG A 203 21.53 -10.28 -9.88
C ARG A 203 21.34 -11.76 -9.58
N VAL A 204 20.09 -12.21 -9.37
CA VAL A 204 19.78 -13.58 -8.93
C VAL A 204 19.48 -14.52 -10.11
N GLY A 205 19.05 -13.99 -11.25
CA GLY A 205 18.66 -14.78 -12.41
C GLY A 205 19.80 -15.61 -13.03
N PHE A 206 19.42 -16.60 -13.84
CA PHE A 206 20.34 -17.52 -14.51
C PHE A 206 20.37 -17.27 -16.02
N GLY A 207 19.23 -17.03 -16.66
CA GLY A 207 19.11 -16.71 -18.09
C GLY A 207 18.14 -15.57 -18.40
N ASP A 208 17.76 -15.44 -19.67
CA ASP A 208 16.84 -14.37 -20.11
C ASP A 208 15.39 -14.66 -19.73
N VAL A 209 14.93 -15.90 -19.98
CA VAL A 209 13.52 -16.29 -19.80
C VAL A 209 13.07 -16.17 -18.35
N ASP A 210 13.88 -16.63 -17.41
CA ASP A 210 13.58 -16.60 -15.97
C ASP A 210 13.53 -15.18 -15.40
N ARG A 211 14.43 -14.30 -15.87
CA ARG A 211 14.43 -12.90 -15.48
C ARG A 211 13.26 -12.13 -16.07
N LEU A 212 12.98 -12.31 -17.36
CA LEU A 212 11.84 -11.71 -18.03
C LEU A 212 10.52 -12.17 -17.40
N PHE A 213 10.40 -13.46 -17.06
CA PHE A 213 9.24 -13.99 -16.36
C PHE A 213 9.05 -13.33 -14.99
N ALA A 214 10.11 -13.26 -14.17
CA ALA A 214 10.05 -12.63 -12.85
C ALA A 214 9.71 -11.13 -12.96
N MET A 215 10.23 -10.43 -13.97
CA MET A 215 9.88 -9.03 -14.20
C MET A 215 8.44 -8.84 -14.68
N ALA A 216 7.91 -9.76 -15.50
CA ALA A 216 6.50 -9.77 -15.87
C ALA A 216 5.60 -10.02 -14.64
N ALA A 217 6.00 -10.91 -13.74
CA ALA A 217 5.33 -11.11 -12.45
C ALA A 217 5.36 -9.86 -11.56
N ALA A 218 6.48 -9.14 -11.53
CA ALA A 218 6.59 -7.88 -10.79
C ALA A 218 5.65 -6.80 -11.34
N ALA A 219 5.61 -6.65 -12.68
CA ALA A 219 4.82 -5.63 -13.36
C ALA A 219 3.31 -5.89 -13.29
N CYS A 220 2.88 -7.15 -13.38
CA CYS A 220 1.47 -7.48 -13.60
C CYS A 220 0.88 -8.45 -12.56
N GLY A 221 1.71 -9.26 -11.90
CA GLY A 221 1.26 -10.39 -11.09
C GLY A 221 1.13 -10.12 -9.59
N THR A 222 1.52 -8.93 -9.10
CA THR A 222 1.49 -8.63 -7.66
C THR A 222 0.25 -7.81 -7.27
N GLN A 223 -0.32 -8.12 -6.09
CA GLN A 223 -1.46 -7.38 -5.55
C GLN A 223 -1.15 -5.90 -5.24
N LEU A 224 0.12 -5.49 -5.19
CA LEU A 224 0.51 -4.08 -5.04
C LEU A 224 -0.04 -3.19 -6.15
N ALA A 225 -0.20 -3.71 -7.38
CA ALA A 225 -0.77 -2.97 -8.49
C ALA A 225 -2.22 -2.53 -8.24
N ALA A 226 -2.98 -3.31 -7.45
CA ALA A 226 -4.34 -2.97 -7.04
C ALA A 226 -4.42 -1.74 -6.12
N PHE A 227 -3.33 -1.43 -5.41
CA PHE A 227 -3.28 -0.37 -4.40
C PHE A 227 -2.79 0.97 -4.96
N THR A 228 -2.35 1.00 -6.22
CA THR A 228 -1.93 2.23 -6.91
C THR A 228 -2.97 3.35 -6.95
N PRO A 229 -4.31 3.11 -7.05
CA PRO A 229 -5.30 4.19 -7.04
C PRO A 229 -5.66 4.74 -5.65
N VAL A 230 -5.08 4.25 -4.55
CA VAL A 230 -5.43 4.68 -3.18
C VAL A 230 -4.20 5.01 -2.37
N LEU A 231 -4.32 5.95 -1.42
CA LEU A 231 -3.21 6.25 -0.53
C LEU A 231 -3.07 5.13 0.53
N ASN A 232 -1.96 4.42 0.47
CA ASN A 232 -1.67 3.26 1.31
C ASN A 232 -0.20 3.25 1.70
N ASN A 233 0.15 2.54 2.78
CA ASN A 233 1.54 2.39 3.25
C ASN A 233 2.26 1.18 2.63
N HIS A 234 1.52 0.19 2.12
CA HIS A 234 2.07 -1.08 1.61
C HIS A 234 2.99 -0.88 0.40
N LEU A 235 2.61 -0.01 -0.53
CA LEU A 235 3.42 0.28 -1.72
C LEU A 235 4.73 1.00 -1.37
N PHE A 236 4.70 1.95 -0.44
CA PHE A 236 5.91 2.62 0.05
C PHE A 236 6.81 1.64 0.81
N ALA A 237 6.24 0.76 1.64
CA ALA A 237 7.00 -0.28 2.33
C ALA A 237 7.66 -1.27 1.36
N ALA A 238 6.95 -1.69 0.30
CA ALA A 238 7.52 -2.55 -0.73
C ALA A 238 8.65 -1.86 -1.50
N ALA A 239 8.46 -0.61 -1.92
CA ALA A 239 9.49 0.17 -2.60
C ALA A 239 10.73 0.37 -1.73
N ALA A 240 10.54 0.72 -0.45
CA ALA A 240 11.60 0.89 0.52
C ALA A 240 12.34 -0.44 0.79
N THR A 241 11.62 -1.55 0.88
CA THR A 241 12.21 -2.90 0.99
C THR A 241 13.06 -3.25 -0.22
N ALA A 242 12.59 -2.95 -1.43
CA ALA A 242 13.34 -3.19 -2.66
C ALA A 242 14.65 -2.37 -2.69
N VAL A 243 14.60 -1.09 -2.28
CA VAL A 243 15.79 -0.22 -2.17
C VAL A 243 16.75 -0.73 -1.10
N ALA A 244 16.24 -1.15 0.05
CA ALA A 244 17.07 -1.68 1.14
C ALA A 244 17.81 -2.95 0.70
N CYS A 245 17.12 -3.88 0.04
CA CYS A 245 17.73 -5.10 -0.51
C CYS A 245 18.73 -4.79 -1.63
N ASP A 246 18.41 -3.93 -2.60
CA ASP A 246 19.34 -3.54 -3.68
C ASP A 246 20.62 -2.93 -3.11
N ALA A 247 20.49 -2.00 -2.15
CA ALA A 247 21.62 -1.38 -1.49
C ALA A 247 22.44 -2.35 -0.64
N TRP A 248 21.77 -3.22 0.12
CA TRP A 248 22.41 -4.23 0.97
C TRP A 248 23.27 -5.20 0.16
N LEU A 249 22.73 -5.79 -0.92
CA LEU A 249 23.49 -6.76 -1.71
C LEU A 249 24.67 -6.10 -2.43
N ARG A 250 24.49 -4.88 -2.95
CA ARG A 250 25.58 -4.10 -3.55
C ARG A 250 26.69 -3.78 -2.55
N LEU A 251 26.36 -3.51 -1.28
CA LEU A 251 27.36 -3.36 -0.22
C LEU A 251 28.10 -4.67 0.01
N LEU A 252 27.39 -5.81 0.08
CA LEU A 252 28.03 -7.11 0.29
C LEU A 252 29.00 -7.50 -0.83
N ASP A 253 28.75 -7.06 -2.06
CA ASP A 253 29.57 -7.36 -3.23
C ASP A 253 30.70 -6.38 -3.49
N SER A 254 30.64 -5.18 -2.91
CA SER A 254 31.69 -4.19 -3.11
C SER A 254 32.96 -4.63 -2.37
N GLU A 255 34.13 -4.16 -2.80
CA GLU A 255 35.37 -4.25 -2.00
C GLU A 255 35.60 -2.94 -1.23
N ASP A 256 35.16 -1.82 -1.80
CA ASP A 256 35.27 -0.49 -1.18
C ASP A 256 34.15 -0.19 -0.18
N GLY A 257 34.43 0.69 0.78
CA GLY A 257 33.46 1.25 1.70
C GLY A 257 32.57 2.32 1.04
N ILE A 258 31.28 2.03 0.86
CA ILE A 258 30.34 2.95 0.20
C ILE A 258 29.38 3.56 1.22
N ALA A 259 29.85 4.57 1.98
CA ALA A 259 29.08 5.19 3.07
C ALA A 259 27.68 5.67 2.65
N ARG A 260 27.56 6.30 1.47
CA ARG A 260 26.27 6.75 0.91
C ARG A 260 25.28 5.61 0.67
N LEU A 261 25.77 4.46 0.24
CA LEU A 261 24.94 3.29 -0.03
C LEU A 261 24.50 2.63 1.29
N SER A 262 25.38 2.61 2.30
CA SER A 262 25.04 2.17 3.65
C SER A 262 23.96 3.04 4.29
N LEU A 263 24.11 4.36 4.21
CA LEU A 263 23.08 5.31 4.66
C LEU A 263 21.74 5.08 3.93
N ARG A 264 21.79 4.89 2.60
CA ARG A 264 20.59 4.59 1.80
C ARG A 264 19.90 3.29 2.22
N ALA A 265 20.67 2.22 2.50
CA ALA A 265 20.13 0.96 3.00
C ALA A 265 19.42 1.16 4.36
N GLY A 266 20.03 1.94 5.26
CA GLY A 266 19.47 2.25 6.57
C GLY A 266 18.18 3.08 6.50
N LEU A 267 18.19 4.17 5.72
CA LEU A 267 17.01 5.01 5.49
C LEU A 267 15.86 4.20 4.89
N ALA A 268 16.15 3.35 3.90
CA ALA A 268 15.14 2.53 3.24
C ALA A 268 14.58 1.43 4.17
N ALA A 269 15.41 0.72 4.94
CA ALA A 269 14.94 -0.28 5.89
C ALA A 269 14.15 0.37 7.05
N GLY A 270 14.58 1.53 7.53
CA GLY A 270 13.86 2.34 8.51
C GLY A 270 12.49 2.79 7.97
N LEU A 271 12.43 3.29 6.73
CA LEU A 271 11.18 3.71 6.10
C LEU A 271 10.23 2.53 5.88
N ALA A 272 10.75 1.37 5.46
CA ALA A 272 9.96 0.15 5.37
C ALA A 272 9.32 -0.18 6.72
N THR A 273 10.07 -0.06 7.82
CA THR A 273 9.58 -0.29 9.19
C THR A 273 8.54 0.73 9.64
N ALA A 274 8.75 2.01 9.32
CA ALA A 274 7.80 3.07 9.65
C ALA A 274 6.47 2.92 8.88
N CYS A 275 6.52 2.37 7.66
CA CYS A 275 5.33 2.03 6.89
C CYS A 275 4.71 0.69 7.32
N GLU A 276 5.51 -0.29 7.70
CA GLU A 276 5.10 -1.66 8.07
C GLU A 276 5.94 -2.15 9.25
N LEU A 277 5.37 -2.18 10.45
CA LEU A 277 6.09 -2.55 11.67
C LEU A 277 6.86 -3.88 11.57
N PRO A 278 6.34 -4.97 10.95
CA PRO A 278 7.10 -6.22 10.81
C PRO A 278 8.39 -6.10 9.99
N ALA A 279 8.55 -5.04 9.18
CA ALA A 279 9.80 -4.77 8.47
C ALA A 279 10.96 -4.40 9.42
N LEU A 280 10.72 -4.28 10.73
CA LEU A 280 11.79 -4.29 11.74
C LEU A 280 12.67 -5.55 11.63
N ALA A 281 12.11 -6.70 11.21
CA ALA A 281 12.89 -7.90 10.94
C ALA A 281 13.90 -7.70 9.79
N LEU A 282 13.53 -6.92 8.76
CA LEU A 282 14.45 -6.52 7.69
C LEU A 282 15.59 -5.66 8.24
N VAL A 283 15.27 -4.72 9.15
CA VAL A 283 16.27 -3.89 9.81
C VAL A 283 17.28 -4.75 10.57
N ALA A 284 16.79 -5.69 11.37
CA ALA A 284 17.63 -6.58 12.15
C ALA A 284 18.51 -7.48 11.26
N VAL A 285 17.94 -8.11 10.24
CA VAL A 285 18.68 -9.05 9.38
C VAL A 285 19.75 -8.34 8.54
N ILE A 286 19.42 -7.21 7.91
CA ILE A 286 20.41 -6.42 7.15
C ILE A 286 21.48 -5.86 8.09
N GLY A 287 21.07 -5.31 9.23
CA GLY A 287 21.99 -4.78 10.24
C GLY A 287 22.97 -5.82 10.75
N LEU A 288 22.50 -7.02 11.11
CA LEU A 288 23.37 -8.12 11.55
C LEU A 288 24.29 -8.60 10.42
N SER A 289 23.77 -8.76 9.21
CA SER A 289 24.56 -9.16 8.03
C SER A 289 25.70 -8.17 7.76
N LEU A 290 25.41 -6.87 7.77
CA LEU A 290 26.40 -5.82 7.56
C LEU A 290 27.32 -5.68 8.76
N LEU A 291 26.86 -5.83 10.01
CA LEU A 291 27.73 -5.73 11.19
C LEU A 291 28.83 -6.80 11.16
N MET A 292 28.50 -8.02 10.70
CA MET A 292 29.45 -9.13 10.59
C MET A 292 30.48 -8.93 9.48
N LYS A 293 30.12 -8.28 8.36
CA LYS A 293 31.03 -8.14 7.20
C LYS A 293 31.66 -6.75 7.05
N ARG A 294 30.96 -5.71 7.50
CA ARG A 294 31.18 -4.28 7.25
C ARG A 294 30.76 -3.43 8.48
N PRO A 295 31.39 -3.62 9.65
CA PRO A 295 30.95 -2.97 10.89
C PRO A 295 31.04 -1.46 10.84
N ALA A 296 32.07 -0.90 10.19
CA ALA A 296 32.26 0.55 10.11
C ALA A 296 31.12 1.23 9.32
N GLU A 297 30.77 0.68 8.15
CA GLU A 297 29.67 1.18 7.33
C GLU A 297 28.33 0.94 8.00
N THR A 298 28.18 -0.15 8.74
CA THR A 298 26.98 -0.43 9.52
C THR A 298 26.75 0.67 10.55
N LEU A 299 27.77 1.00 11.35
CA LEU A 299 27.63 1.99 12.42
C LEU A 299 27.54 3.42 11.89
N ARG A 300 28.34 3.78 10.89
CA ARG A 300 28.43 5.17 10.38
C ARG A 300 27.38 5.52 9.31
N GLY A 301 26.81 4.52 8.65
CA GLY A 301 25.85 4.71 7.56
C GLY A 301 24.50 4.09 7.88
N TYR A 302 24.44 2.76 7.97
CA TYR A 302 23.20 2.02 8.09
C TYR A 302 22.43 2.39 9.38
N ALA A 303 23.10 2.31 10.53
CA ALA A 303 22.51 2.65 11.82
C ALA A 303 22.09 4.12 11.90
N VAL A 304 22.87 5.04 11.29
CA VAL A 304 22.51 6.46 11.18
C VAL A 304 21.24 6.62 10.34
N GLY A 305 21.14 5.94 9.20
CA GLY A 305 19.94 5.98 8.35
C GLY A 305 18.69 5.45 9.05
N VAL A 306 18.81 4.31 9.73
CA VAL A 306 17.72 3.76 10.55
C VAL A 306 17.34 4.74 11.67
N GLY A 307 18.34 5.31 12.35
CA GLY A 307 18.17 6.28 13.43
C GLY A 307 17.43 7.54 12.99
N VAL A 308 17.76 8.11 11.81
CA VAL A 308 17.06 9.27 11.26
C VAL A 308 15.56 8.98 11.08
N VAL A 309 15.21 7.82 10.51
CA VAL A 309 13.80 7.47 10.32
C VAL A 309 13.11 7.17 11.65
N ALA A 310 13.78 6.51 12.58
CA ALA A 310 13.24 6.24 13.91
C ALA A 310 12.96 7.54 14.67
N ILE A 311 13.89 8.50 14.67
CA ILE A 311 13.71 9.83 15.25
C ILE A 311 12.52 10.54 14.61
N ALA A 312 12.40 10.52 13.27
CA ALA A 312 11.28 11.12 12.56
C ALA A 312 9.94 10.43 12.91
N PHE A 313 9.91 9.11 13.01
CA PHE A 313 8.73 8.33 13.38
C PHE A 313 8.27 8.68 14.79
N PHE A 314 9.15 8.58 15.79
CA PHE A 314 8.80 8.88 17.17
C PHE A 314 8.51 10.36 17.39
N GLY A 315 9.30 11.24 16.76
CA GLY A 315 9.11 12.69 16.84
C GLY A 315 7.76 13.14 16.26
N THR A 316 7.35 12.59 15.12
CA THR A 316 6.04 12.91 14.53
C THR A 316 4.87 12.30 15.32
N ASN A 317 5.02 11.12 15.92
CA ASN A 317 4.03 10.59 16.88
C ASN A 317 3.89 11.50 18.10
N TYR A 318 5.01 11.92 18.70
CA TYR A 318 4.99 12.80 19.87
C TYR A 318 4.44 14.19 19.54
N TRP A 319 4.74 14.70 18.35
CA TRP A 319 4.19 15.96 17.86
C TRP A 319 2.66 15.91 17.73
N ALA A 320 2.12 14.80 17.19
CA ALA A 320 0.69 14.64 16.98
C ALA A 320 -0.09 14.27 18.27
N HIS A 321 0.51 13.42 19.11
CA HIS A 321 -0.24 12.66 20.12
C HIS A 321 0.30 12.79 21.54
N GLU A 322 1.41 13.51 21.75
CA GLU A 322 2.16 13.52 23.03
C GLU A 322 2.53 12.12 23.54
N SER A 323 2.64 11.17 22.60
CA SER A 323 2.95 9.76 22.84
C SER A 323 4.01 9.30 21.85
N LEU A 324 4.95 8.48 22.31
CA LEU A 324 5.90 7.78 21.45
C LEU A 324 5.29 6.51 20.83
N ARG A 325 4.18 6.01 21.38
CA ARG A 325 3.43 4.89 20.81
C ARG A 325 2.56 5.41 19.66
N PRO A 326 2.46 4.66 18.55
CA PRO A 326 1.55 5.04 17.48
C PRO A 326 0.09 4.95 17.95
N PRO A 327 -0.81 5.77 17.39
CA PRO A 327 -2.20 5.88 17.86
C PRO A 327 -2.95 4.54 17.87
N TYR A 328 -2.70 3.67 16.88
CA TYR A 328 -3.35 2.35 16.84
C TYR A 328 -2.95 1.41 17.98
N ALA A 329 -1.89 1.71 18.74
CA ALA A 329 -1.43 0.91 19.86
C ALA A 329 -2.13 1.25 21.19
N HIS A 330 -2.91 2.34 21.24
CA HIS A 330 -3.68 2.77 22.41
C HIS A 330 -5.05 2.07 22.42
N ARG A 331 -5.04 0.77 22.76
CA ARG A 331 -6.20 -0.12 22.79
C ARG A 331 -6.27 -0.93 24.09
N SER A 332 -5.92 -0.32 25.22
CA SER A 332 -5.91 -1.02 26.50
C SER A 332 -7.31 -1.49 26.88
N GLU A 333 -7.45 -2.76 27.26
CA GLU A 333 -8.71 -3.30 27.78
C GLU A 333 -8.92 -2.96 29.26
N THR A 334 -7.86 -2.59 29.97
CA THR A 334 -7.86 -2.41 31.43
C THR A 334 -7.64 -0.96 31.86
N ASP A 335 -7.08 -0.13 30.99
CA ASP A 335 -6.83 1.30 31.23
C ASP A 335 -7.63 2.15 30.22
N PRO A 336 -8.78 2.71 30.63
CA PRO A 336 -9.59 3.56 29.75
C PRO A 336 -8.84 4.78 29.22
N THR A 337 -7.83 5.28 29.93
CA THR A 337 -7.03 6.44 29.49
C THR A 337 -6.07 6.09 28.34
N ASP A 338 -5.78 4.79 28.16
CA ASP A 338 -4.95 4.23 27.09
C ASP A 338 -5.80 3.46 26.05
N ASN A 339 -7.10 3.79 25.93
CA ASN A 339 -8.00 3.26 24.92
C ASN A 339 -8.64 4.37 24.06
N TRP A 340 -7.88 4.88 23.09
CA TRP A 340 -8.31 6.00 22.25
C TRP A 340 -9.35 5.62 21.19
N TYR A 341 -9.81 4.37 21.19
CA TYR A 341 -10.86 3.88 20.31
C TYR A 341 -12.24 3.85 20.97
N ASP A 342 -12.29 4.08 22.29
CA ASP A 342 -13.52 4.15 23.05
C ASP A 342 -13.92 5.61 23.27
N TYR A 343 -14.79 6.12 22.39
CA TYR A 343 -15.23 7.52 22.43
C TYR A 343 -16.59 7.73 21.76
N GLU A 344 -17.17 8.90 22.04
CA GLU A 344 -18.30 9.49 21.33
C GLU A 344 -17.86 10.79 20.69
N PHE A 345 -18.50 11.14 19.57
CA PHE A 345 -18.23 12.39 18.87
C PHE A 345 -19.49 12.88 18.19
N THR A 346 -19.61 14.20 18.05
CA THR A 346 -20.76 14.82 17.39
C THR A 346 -20.38 15.23 15.98
N VAL A 347 -21.20 14.86 15.01
CA VAL A 347 -21.07 15.30 13.61
C VAL A 347 -22.41 15.86 13.18
N ARG A 348 -22.44 17.11 12.69
CA ARG A 348 -23.67 17.75 12.19
C ARG A 348 -24.84 17.73 13.19
N GLY A 349 -24.52 17.86 14.48
CA GLY A 349 -25.52 17.85 15.57
C GLY A 349 -25.98 16.47 16.02
N GLU A 350 -25.49 15.38 15.42
CA GLU A 350 -25.81 14.01 15.83
C GLU A 350 -24.63 13.40 16.61
N THR A 351 -24.90 12.88 17.80
CA THR A 351 -23.91 12.12 18.57
C THR A 351 -23.76 10.72 17.99
N CYS A 352 -22.52 10.34 17.68
CA CYS A 352 -22.13 9.07 17.11
C CYS A 352 -21.16 8.33 18.03
N ASP A 353 -21.35 7.03 18.16
CA ASP A 353 -20.38 6.14 18.79
C ASP A 353 -19.19 5.85 17.87
N SER A 354 -18.01 5.65 18.45
CA SER A 354 -16.89 5.04 17.74
C SER A 354 -17.29 3.68 17.15
N TYR A 355 -17.01 3.48 15.87
CA TYR A 355 -17.19 2.20 15.17
C TYR A 355 -16.53 1.03 15.91
N TRP A 356 -15.40 1.30 16.59
CA TRP A 356 -14.58 0.27 17.22
C TRP A 356 -15.14 -0.25 18.55
N ARG A 357 -16.12 0.46 19.16
CA ARG A 357 -16.91 -0.08 20.28
C ARG A 357 -17.72 -1.30 19.84
N ASN A 358 -18.31 -1.22 18.65
CA ASN A 358 -19.25 -2.20 18.11
C ASN A 358 -18.80 -2.68 16.73
N ARG A 359 -17.65 -3.36 16.68
CA ARG A 359 -17.04 -3.91 15.45
C ARG A 359 -18.02 -4.84 14.71
N ARG A 360 -17.99 -4.80 13.38
CA ARG A 360 -18.90 -5.58 12.52
C ARG A 360 -18.17 -6.28 11.39
N GLY A 361 -18.75 -7.38 10.90
CA GLY A 361 -18.22 -8.14 9.78
C GLY A 361 -16.79 -8.61 10.04
N ILE A 362 -15.91 -8.36 9.08
CA ILE A 362 -14.53 -8.87 9.12
C ILE A 362 -13.70 -8.31 10.29
N ASP A 363 -14.05 -7.12 10.81
CA ASP A 363 -13.33 -6.47 11.91
C ASP A 363 -13.66 -7.06 13.29
N VAL A 364 -14.66 -7.95 13.39
CA VAL A 364 -14.83 -8.81 14.59
C VAL A 364 -13.64 -9.76 14.75
N GLY A 365 -13.05 -10.17 13.63
CA GLY A 365 -11.92 -11.08 13.56
C GLY A 365 -12.31 -12.55 13.70
N GLU A 366 -11.62 -13.39 12.93
CA GLU A 366 -11.83 -14.84 12.89
C GLU A 366 -11.56 -15.48 14.26
N ALA A 367 -12.48 -16.31 14.75
CA ALA A 367 -12.35 -16.97 16.05
C ALA A 367 -11.31 -18.10 16.03
N SER A 368 -11.20 -18.85 14.93
CA SER A 368 -10.31 -20.00 14.77
C SER A 368 -8.97 -19.61 14.14
N LYS A 369 -7.84 -19.85 14.84
CA LYS A 369 -6.51 -19.59 14.25
C LYS A 369 -6.24 -20.47 13.02
N ALA A 370 -6.80 -21.68 12.99
CA ALA A 370 -6.67 -22.60 11.87
C ALA A 370 -7.42 -22.11 10.63
N THR A 371 -8.68 -21.67 10.81
CA THR A 371 -9.49 -21.07 9.73
C THR A 371 -8.83 -19.80 9.21
N TYR A 372 -8.32 -18.98 10.14
CA TYR A 372 -7.59 -17.77 9.80
C TYR A 372 -6.35 -18.05 8.94
N ALA A 373 -5.53 -19.04 9.35
CA ALA A 373 -4.35 -19.46 8.60
C ALA A 373 -4.71 -20.04 7.23
N LEU A 374 -5.74 -20.89 7.14
CA LEU A 374 -6.23 -21.46 5.90
C LEU A 374 -6.60 -20.35 4.91
N HIS A 375 -7.45 -19.41 5.31
CA HIS A 375 -7.93 -18.36 4.43
C HIS A 375 -6.92 -17.24 4.17
N THR A 376 -5.88 -17.12 5.00
CA THR A 376 -4.74 -16.23 4.76
C THR A 376 -3.71 -16.83 3.80
N LEU A 377 -3.56 -18.16 3.76
CA LEU A 377 -2.58 -18.82 2.89
C LEU A 377 -3.17 -19.27 1.55
N VAL A 378 -4.25 -20.06 1.59
CA VAL A 378 -4.80 -20.76 0.41
C VAL A 378 -6.32 -20.63 0.26
N GLY A 379 -6.97 -19.77 1.04
CA GLY A 379 -8.40 -19.48 0.88
C GLY A 379 -8.69 -18.09 0.33
N HIS A 380 -9.77 -17.46 0.81
CA HIS A 380 -10.34 -16.29 0.16
C HIS A 380 -9.45 -15.04 0.16
N HIS A 381 -8.65 -14.79 1.21
CA HIS A 381 -7.61 -13.75 1.23
C HIS A 381 -6.19 -14.32 0.98
N GLY A 382 -6.13 -15.53 0.44
CA GLY A 382 -4.94 -16.37 0.40
C GLY A 382 -3.77 -15.79 -0.38
N VAL A 383 -2.58 -15.71 0.23
CA VAL A 383 -1.32 -15.34 -0.43
C VAL A 383 -1.08 -16.19 -1.69
N PHE A 384 -1.32 -17.50 -1.63
CA PHE A 384 -1.12 -18.40 -2.76
C PHE A 384 -2.35 -18.55 -3.67
N SER A 385 -3.56 -18.30 -3.17
CA SER A 385 -4.78 -18.39 -4.01
C SER A 385 -4.98 -17.16 -4.89
N LEU A 386 -4.62 -15.99 -4.37
CA LEU A 386 -4.70 -14.72 -5.11
C LEU A 386 -3.41 -14.40 -5.87
N THR A 387 -2.29 -15.04 -5.53
CA THR A 387 -1.01 -14.84 -6.21
C THR A 387 -0.22 -16.15 -6.28
N PRO A 388 -0.73 -17.17 -6.99
CA PRO A 388 -0.11 -18.50 -7.04
C PRO A 388 1.29 -18.52 -7.64
N VAL A 389 1.73 -17.47 -8.36
CA VAL A 389 3.12 -17.35 -8.80
C VAL A 389 4.11 -17.33 -7.62
N TRP A 390 3.66 -17.02 -6.39
CA TRP A 390 4.48 -17.15 -5.18
C TRP A 390 4.89 -18.59 -4.87
N LEU A 391 4.21 -19.61 -5.38
CA LEU A 391 4.67 -21.00 -5.29
C LEU A 391 6.02 -21.19 -5.99
N LEU A 392 6.22 -20.52 -7.12
CA LEU A 392 7.50 -20.53 -7.85
C LEU A 392 8.60 -19.80 -7.08
N SER A 393 8.23 -18.75 -6.35
CA SER A 393 9.14 -18.02 -5.47
C SER A 393 9.56 -18.86 -4.25
N LEU A 394 8.63 -19.60 -3.65
CA LEU A 394 8.92 -20.51 -2.54
C LEU A 394 9.91 -21.61 -2.98
N LEU A 395 9.61 -22.31 -4.07
CA LEU A 395 10.46 -23.37 -4.60
C LEU A 395 11.82 -22.84 -5.09
N GLY A 396 11.81 -21.67 -5.73
CA GLY A 396 13.03 -20.97 -6.14
C GLY A 396 13.90 -20.58 -4.94
N GLY A 397 13.29 -20.07 -3.87
CA GLY A 397 13.97 -19.73 -2.63
C GLY A 397 14.65 -20.93 -1.98
N VAL A 398 13.96 -22.08 -1.89
CA VAL A 398 14.54 -23.34 -1.39
C VAL A 398 15.79 -23.72 -2.19
N ARG A 399 15.77 -23.59 -3.51
CA ARG A 399 16.94 -23.84 -4.36
C ARG A 399 18.07 -22.84 -4.12
N LEU A 400 17.75 -21.56 -3.94
CA LEU A 400 18.75 -20.51 -3.70
C LEU A 400 19.42 -20.59 -2.32
N LEU A 401 18.80 -21.25 -1.33
CA LEU A 401 19.47 -21.57 -0.06
C LEU A 401 20.71 -22.47 -0.26
N ALA A 402 20.73 -23.28 -1.33
CA ALA A 402 21.87 -24.10 -1.71
C ALA A 402 22.82 -23.41 -2.70
N SER A 403 22.62 -22.12 -3.00
CA SER A 403 23.48 -21.37 -3.93
C SER A 403 24.92 -21.30 -3.43
N ARG A 404 25.88 -21.42 -4.36
CA ARG A 404 27.31 -21.21 -4.10
C ARG A 404 27.66 -19.72 -4.05
N ASP A 405 26.85 -18.85 -4.65
CA ASP A 405 26.99 -17.41 -4.46
C ASP A 405 26.52 -17.03 -3.05
N GLY A 406 27.48 -16.64 -2.21
CA GLY A 406 27.25 -16.34 -0.80
C GLY A 406 26.23 -15.20 -0.61
N THR A 407 26.23 -14.19 -1.47
CA THR A 407 25.31 -13.05 -1.34
C THR A 407 23.89 -13.45 -1.75
N THR A 408 23.70 -14.20 -2.84
CA THR A 408 22.38 -14.74 -3.22
C THR A 408 21.83 -15.70 -2.15
N ARG A 409 22.68 -16.55 -1.58
CA ARG A 409 22.28 -17.43 -0.46
C ARG A 409 21.85 -16.62 0.77
N GLN A 410 22.54 -15.53 1.08
CA GLN A 410 22.16 -14.62 2.17
C GLN A 410 20.80 -13.95 1.92
N LEU A 411 20.52 -13.50 0.69
CA LEU A 411 19.20 -12.97 0.34
C LEU A 411 18.11 -14.03 0.52
N ALA A 412 18.34 -15.27 0.08
CA ALA A 412 17.38 -16.36 0.24
C ALA A 412 17.11 -16.69 1.71
N LEU A 413 18.17 -16.76 2.53
CA LEU A 413 18.04 -16.99 3.97
C LEU A 413 17.29 -15.85 4.67
N ALA A 414 17.63 -14.59 4.35
CA ALA A 414 16.92 -13.44 4.88
C ALA A 414 15.43 -13.44 4.51
N THR A 415 15.13 -13.75 3.24
CA THR A 415 13.75 -13.86 2.73
C THR A 415 12.98 -14.93 3.49
N ALA A 416 13.57 -16.11 3.69
CA ALA A 416 12.95 -17.21 4.42
C ALA A 416 12.70 -16.86 5.89
N LEU A 417 13.71 -16.33 6.59
CA LEU A 417 13.61 -15.96 8.01
C LEU A 417 12.57 -14.86 8.24
N ILE A 418 12.58 -13.81 7.43
CA ILE A 418 11.63 -12.70 7.55
C ILE A 418 10.22 -13.16 7.21
N THR A 419 10.04 -13.94 6.14
CA THR A 419 8.73 -14.51 5.79
C THR A 419 8.19 -15.38 6.91
N ALA A 420 9.01 -16.26 7.49
CA ALA A 420 8.63 -17.10 8.62
C ALA A 420 8.27 -16.27 9.86
N ALA A 421 9.06 -15.25 10.19
CA ALA A 421 8.78 -14.36 11.32
C ALA A 421 7.44 -13.64 11.15
N CYS A 422 7.15 -13.11 9.95
CA CYS A 422 5.86 -12.48 9.64
C CYS A 422 4.69 -13.46 9.73
N LEU A 423 4.84 -14.68 9.22
CA LEU A 423 3.79 -15.71 9.31
C LEU A 423 3.53 -16.13 10.75
N VAL A 424 4.57 -16.33 11.57
CA VAL A 424 4.42 -16.62 13.00
C VAL A 424 3.72 -15.47 13.72
N PHE A 425 4.14 -14.23 13.46
CA PHE A 425 3.54 -13.05 14.06
C PHE A 425 2.05 -12.93 13.71
N TYR A 426 1.71 -13.00 12.41
CA TYR A 426 0.35 -12.77 11.95
C TYR A 426 -0.60 -13.94 12.21
N LEU A 427 -0.16 -15.18 12.00
CA LEU A 427 -1.03 -16.37 12.12
C LEU A 427 -1.03 -16.95 13.55
N GLY A 428 0.10 -16.86 14.24
CA GLY A 428 0.29 -17.48 15.56
C GLY A 428 0.03 -16.55 16.73
N MET A 429 0.50 -15.29 16.66
CA MET A 429 0.57 -14.40 17.83
C MET A 429 -0.59 -13.39 17.92
N ARG A 430 -1.31 -13.10 16.83
CA ARG A 430 -2.38 -12.10 16.86
C ARG A 430 -3.60 -12.55 17.68
N PRO A 431 -4.18 -11.66 18.50
CA PRO A 431 -5.45 -11.93 19.18
C PRO A 431 -6.62 -11.93 18.20
N GLN A 432 -7.81 -12.32 18.66
CA GLN A 432 -9.00 -12.42 17.80
C GLN A 432 -9.29 -11.13 17.05
N GLY A 433 -9.31 -10.00 17.73
CA GLY A 433 -9.66 -8.71 17.13
C GLY A 433 -8.78 -8.29 15.96
N ASP A 434 -7.60 -8.89 15.80
CA ASP A 434 -6.67 -8.60 14.72
C ASP A 434 -6.62 -9.69 13.64
N ARG A 435 -7.43 -10.75 13.76
CA ARG A 435 -7.55 -11.80 12.74
C ARG A 435 -8.59 -11.42 11.69
N ASN A 436 -8.46 -10.23 11.12
CA ASN A 436 -9.41 -9.67 10.13
C ASN A 436 -8.94 -9.80 8.67
N TYR A 437 -7.93 -10.64 8.41
CA TYR A 437 -7.38 -10.92 7.06
C TYR A 437 -6.83 -9.68 6.34
N GLY A 438 -6.49 -8.62 7.08
CA GLY A 438 -6.13 -7.32 6.50
C GLY A 438 -7.34 -6.39 6.29
N GLY A 439 -8.54 -6.75 6.73
CA GLY A 439 -9.77 -6.01 6.56
C GLY A 439 -10.47 -6.32 5.22
N SER A 440 -11.48 -5.51 4.87
CA SER A 440 -12.20 -5.64 3.60
C SER A 440 -11.34 -5.17 2.42
N THR A 441 -10.43 -6.01 1.96
CA THR A 441 -9.42 -5.65 0.97
C THR A 441 -9.01 -6.83 0.09
N ASN A 442 -8.46 -6.55 -1.10
CA ASN A 442 -8.03 -7.57 -2.02
C ASN A 442 -6.67 -8.17 -1.63
N GLY A 443 -6.73 -9.19 -0.78
CA GLY A 443 -5.61 -10.01 -0.37
C GLY A 443 -4.99 -9.61 0.95
N PHE A 444 -4.12 -10.48 1.48
CA PHE A 444 -3.50 -10.29 2.79
C PHE A 444 -2.39 -9.21 2.76
N ARG A 445 -2.82 -7.94 2.78
CA ARG A 445 -1.97 -6.77 2.50
C ARG A 445 -0.77 -6.58 3.43
N TRP A 446 -0.83 -7.15 4.62
CA TRP A 446 0.24 -7.10 5.61
C TRP A 446 1.55 -7.80 5.20
N LEU A 447 1.52 -8.62 4.14
CA LEU A 447 2.71 -9.24 3.57
C LEU A 447 3.16 -8.62 2.24
N PHE A 448 2.44 -7.64 1.69
CA PHE A 448 2.76 -7.11 0.36
C PHE A 448 4.13 -6.44 0.27
N TRP A 449 4.64 -5.92 1.38
CA TRP A 449 5.98 -5.33 1.44
C TRP A 449 7.11 -6.35 1.18
N LEU A 450 6.84 -7.66 1.31
CA LEU A 450 7.79 -8.74 1.00
C LEU A 450 7.90 -9.04 -0.50
N ALA A 451 7.00 -8.52 -1.33
CA ALA A 451 6.95 -8.79 -2.77
C ALA A 451 8.32 -8.70 -3.48
N PRO A 452 9.16 -7.65 -3.32
CA PRO A 452 10.46 -7.59 -3.99
C PRO A 452 11.41 -8.74 -3.58
N MET A 453 11.34 -9.21 -2.34
CA MET A 453 12.15 -10.34 -1.87
C MET A 453 11.67 -11.65 -2.50
N TRP A 454 10.35 -11.87 -2.54
CA TRP A 454 9.77 -13.06 -3.17
C TRP A 454 10.02 -13.09 -4.69
N LEU A 455 9.85 -11.95 -5.37
CA LEU A 455 10.17 -11.82 -6.80
C LEU A 455 11.61 -12.20 -7.11
N ALA A 456 12.57 -11.81 -6.26
CA ALA A 456 13.98 -12.17 -6.44
C ALA A 456 14.24 -13.68 -6.32
N MET A 457 13.38 -14.44 -5.64
CA MET A 457 13.54 -15.90 -5.49
C MET A 457 13.03 -16.68 -6.71
N MET A 458 12.07 -16.11 -7.44
CA MET A 458 11.36 -16.76 -8.54
C MET A 458 12.25 -17.26 -9.70
N PRO A 459 13.29 -16.52 -10.16
CA PRO A 459 14.07 -16.91 -11.34
C PRO A 459 14.65 -18.32 -11.25
N ALA A 460 15.08 -18.75 -10.06
CA ALA A 460 15.68 -20.05 -9.84
C ALA A 460 14.76 -21.24 -10.19
N MET A 461 13.44 -21.07 -10.00
CA MET A 461 12.48 -22.11 -10.37
C MET A 461 12.14 -22.05 -11.86
N ILE A 462 12.01 -20.85 -12.43
CA ILE A 462 11.71 -20.69 -13.86
C ILE A 462 12.85 -21.22 -14.72
N ASP A 463 14.11 -21.00 -14.31
CA ASP A 463 15.28 -21.53 -15.00
C ASP A 463 15.23 -23.06 -15.17
N ARG A 464 14.67 -23.77 -14.17
CA ARG A 464 14.42 -25.21 -14.26
C ARG A 464 13.24 -25.53 -15.18
N LEU A 465 12.13 -24.82 -15.02
CA LEU A 465 10.89 -25.12 -15.73
C LEU A 465 10.94 -24.79 -17.22
N LYS A 466 11.76 -23.82 -17.65
CA LYS A 466 11.84 -23.39 -19.06
C LYS A 466 12.21 -24.51 -20.02
N ASN A 467 12.89 -25.55 -19.55
CA ASN A 467 13.28 -26.72 -20.35
C ASN A 467 12.18 -27.79 -20.43
N HIS A 468 11.07 -27.62 -19.70
CA HIS A 468 9.96 -28.57 -19.67
C HIS A 468 8.66 -27.89 -20.13
N ARG A 469 8.14 -28.28 -21.30
CA ARG A 469 6.94 -27.65 -21.90
C ARG A 469 5.77 -27.55 -20.92
N LEU A 470 5.42 -28.65 -20.24
CA LEU A 470 4.33 -28.67 -19.27
C LEU A 470 4.64 -27.82 -18.03
N GLY A 471 5.89 -27.86 -17.54
CA GLY A 471 6.32 -27.07 -16.39
C GLY A 471 6.27 -25.56 -16.65
N PHE A 472 6.72 -25.14 -17.83
CA PHE A 472 6.65 -23.74 -18.24
C PHE A 472 5.22 -23.29 -18.53
N ALA A 473 4.39 -24.16 -19.14
CA ALA A 473 2.96 -23.88 -19.32
C ALA A 473 2.24 -23.69 -17.98
N LEU A 474 2.54 -24.52 -16.98
CA LEU A 474 2.05 -24.34 -15.62
C LEU A 474 2.50 -23.00 -15.03
N ALA A 475 3.79 -22.65 -15.14
CA ALA A 475 4.29 -21.36 -14.67
C ALA A 475 3.55 -20.18 -15.32
N ALA A 476 3.35 -20.22 -16.64
CA ALA A 476 2.58 -19.22 -17.37
C ALA A 476 1.12 -19.12 -16.88
N ALA A 477 0.47 -20.26 -16.59
CA ALA A 477 -0.88 -20.29 -16.03
C ALA A 477 -0.94 -19.65 -14.63
N LEU A 478 0.04 -19.93 -13.75
CA LEU A 478 0.12 -19.32 -12.42
C LEU A 478 0.34 -17.80 -12.52
N LEU A 479 1.15 -17.33 -13.46
CA LEU A 479 1.32 -15.90 -13.73
C LEU A 479 0.03 -15.26 -14.25
N ALA A 480 -0.64 -15.88 -15.22
CA ALA A 480 -1.89 -15.37 -15.77
C ALA A 480 -2.98 -15.25 -14.69
N TRP A 481 -3.10 -16.27 -13.83
CA TRP A 481 -4.02 -16.24 -12.68
C TRP A 481 -3.67 -15.14 -11.69
N SER A 482 -2.39 -15.00 -11.35
CA SER A 482 -1.92 -13.93 -10.45
C SER A 482 -2.22 -12.54 -11.02
N ALA A 483 -2.00 -12.34 -12.32
CA ALA A 483 -2.26 -11.08 -13.00
C ALA A 483 -3.76 -10.76 -13.10
N MET A 484 -4.61 -11.76 -13.38
CA MET A 484 -6.05 -11.64 -13.31
C MET A 484 -6.49 -11.23 -11.89
N SER A 485 -6.00 -11.92 -10.88
CA SER A 485 -6.37 -11.66 -9.48
C SER A 485 -5.91 -10.28 -9.01
N ALA A 486 -4.73 -9.80 -9.44
CA ALA A 486 -4.24 -8.44 -9.16
C ALA A 486 -5.01 -7.35 -9.91
N SER A 487 -5.63 -7.71 -11.05
CA SER A 487 -6.46 -6.81 -11.86
C SER A 487 -7.93 -6.84 -11.46
N TYR A 488 -8.42 -7.86 -10.77
CA TYR A 488 -9.80 -7.94 -10.32
C TYR A 488 -10.29 -6.68 -9.57
N PRO A 489 -9.58 -6.16 -8.55
CA PRO A 489 -9.98 -4.95 -7.85
C PRO A 489 -9.51 -3.67 -8.59
N THR A 490 -9.66 -3.61 -9.92
CA THR A 490 -9.08 -2.54 -10.77
C THR A 490 -9.35 -1.14 -10.23
N TRP A 491 -10.59 -0.90 -9.77
CA TRP A 491 -11.04 0.42 -9.35
C TRP A 491 -10.87 0.68 -7.86
N ASN A 492 -10.98 -0.35 -7.03
CA ASN A 492 -10.96 -0.20 -5.58
C ASN A 492 -10.36 -1.45 -4.92
N PRO A 493 -9.17 -1.35 -4.30
CA PRO A 493 -8.58 -2.45 -3.54
C PRO A 493 -9.26 -2.71 -2.19
N TRP A 494 -10.16 -1.84 -1.74
CA TRP A 494 -10.93 -1.97 -0.51
C TRP A 494 -12.23 -2.74 -0.73
N THR A 495 -12.12 -3.89 -1.39
CA THR A 495 -13.21 -4.84 -1.65
C THR A 495 -12.70 -6.25 -1.35
N HIS A 496 -13.60 -7.18 -1.04
CA HIS A 496 -13.18 -8.56 -0.83
C HIS A 496 -12.62 -9.17 -2.14
N PRO A 497 -11.72 -10.16 -2.03
CA PRO A 497 -11.17 -10.83 -3.21
C PRO A 497 -12.24 -11.59 -3.99
N TRP A 498 -12.00 -11.82 -5.27
CA TRP A 498 -12.94 -12.59 -6.10
C TRP A 498 -13.20 -14.01 -5.57
N VAL A 499 -12.21 -14.63 -4.92
CA VAL A 499 -12.36 -15.95 -4.27
C VAL A 499 -13.37 -15.88 -3.13
N TYR A 500 -13.40 -14.78 -2.37
CA TYR A 500 -14.38 -14.55 -1.31
C TYR A 500 -15.79 -14.55 -1.88
N TYR A 501 -16.05 -13.73 -2.90
CA TYR A 501 -17.37 -13.64 -3.53
C TYR A 501 -17.77 -14.94 -4.24
N TRP A 502 -16.80 -15.65 -4.81
CA TRP A 502 -17.07 -16.95 -5.41
C TRP A 502 -17.47 -18.00 -4.37
N MET A 503 -16.80 -18.02 -3.21
CA MET A 503 -17.18 -18.88 -2.09
C MET A 503 -18.56 -18.53 -1.54
N ASP A 504 -18.84 -17.24 -1.35
CA ASP A 504 -20.17 -16.77 -0.91
C ASP A 504 -21.27 -17.18 -1.91
N TRP A 505 -21.02 -17.03 -3.21
CA TRP A 505 -21.93 -17.48 -4.26
C TRP A 505 -22.18 -19.00 -4.25
N LEU A 506 -21.17 -19.79 -3.90
CA LEU A 506 -21.30 -21.24 -3.70
C LEU A 506 -22.01 -21.63 -2.39
N GLY A 507 -22.39 -20.66 -1.55
CA GLY A 507 -23.08 -20.89 -0.28
C GLY A 507 -22.16 -21.19 0.90
N PHE A 508 -20.84 -20.96 0.77
CA PHE A 508 -19.93 -21.07 1.91
C PHE A 508 -20.11 -19.89 2.85
N ARG A 509 -20.05 -20.15 4.16
CA ARG A 509 -19.95 -19.10 5.16
C ARG A 509 -18.52 -18.55 5.16
N VAL A 510 -18.37 -17.31 4.73
CA VAL A 510 -17.06 -16.65 4.55
C VAL A 510 -16.70 -15.67 5.69
N LEU A 511 -17.64 -15.34 6.58
CA LEU A 511 -17.45 -14.58 7.83
C LEU A 511 -18.41 -15.01 8.96
#